data_AF-G7VEY4-F1
#
_entry.id   AF-G7VEY4-F1
#
_cell.length_a   1.000
_cell.length_b   1.000
_cell.length_c   1.000
_cell.angle_alpha   90.00
_cell.angle_beta   90.00
_cell.angle_gamma   90.00
#
_symmetry.space_group_name_H-M   'P 1'
#
loop_
_entity.id
_entity.type
_entity.pdbx_description
1 polymer ?
#
loop_
_entity_poly.entity_id
_entity_poly.type
_entity_poly.pdbx_seq_one_letter_code
_entity_poly.pdbx_strand_id
1 'polypeptide(L)'
;MTKTVAVIGPLGAGKTFIATSLALYLHLASARAVFIDAADKTGARLLKGVVPLAADVSEAREMKAKYAVVDTSIFDTPRADKYVAVLEPADLRHVDVESLERRGYYIVVNKAGALSAWARGWIPFVREVAWSYQRGVHPLLCGSPPLERFRRRIGKILKQIAQWL
;
A
#
# COMPACT_ATOMS: atom_id res chain seq x y z
N MET A 1 -17.33 7.60 -10.76
CA MET A 1 -17.09 6.15 -10.62
C MET A 1 -15.99 5.94 -9.59
N THR A 2 -16.15 4.99 -8.66
CA THR A 2 -15.12 4.64 -7.65
C THR A 2 -13.97 3.92 -8.35
N LYS A 3 -12.73 4.42 -8.19
CA LYS A 3 -11.52 3.78 -8.73
C LYS A 3 -10.97 2.78 -7.71
N THR A 4 -10.94 1.51 -8.08
CA THR A 4 -10.43 0.40 -7.27
C THR A 4 -8.93 0.22 -7.48
N VAL A 5 -8.19 0.08 -6.39
CA VAL A 5 -6.73 -0.10 -6.39
C VAL A 5 -6.39 -1.33 -5.56
N ALA A 6 -6.03 -2.43 -6.22
CA ALA A 6 -5.60 -3.64 -5.54
C ALA A 6 -4.10 -3.58 -5.25
N VAL A 7 -3.73 -3.84 -3.99
CA VAL A 7 -2.33 -3.97 -3.58
C VAL A 7 -1.99 -5.44 -3.44
N ILE A 8 -1.15 -5.92 -4.36
CA ILE A 8 -0.82 -7.34 -4.55
C ILE A 8 0.66 -7.61 -4.29
N GLY A 9 1.04 -8.89 -4.21
CA GLY A 9 2.43 -9.30 -4.01
C GLY A 9 2.58 -10.53 -3.10
N PRO A 10 3.81 -11.06 -2.98
CA PRO A 10 4.10 -12.26 -2.21
C PRO A 10 3.78 -12.14 -0.71
N LEU A 11 3.75 -13.28 -0.02
CA LEU A 11 3.68 -13.31 1.44
C LEU A 11 4.89 -12.60 2.04
N GLY A 12 4.67 -11.76 3.05
CA GLY A 12 5.76 -11.04 3.71
C GLY A 12 6.21 -9.75 3.03
N ALA A 13 5.92 -9.54 1.74
CA ALA A 13 6.41 -8.38 0.96
C ALA A 13 5.98 -7.00 1.50
N GLY A 14 4.99 -6.96 2.41
CA GLY A 14 4.50 -5.73 3.04
C GLY A 14 3.32 -5.09 2.32
N LYS A 15 2.50 -5.88 1.63
CA LYS A 15 1.24 -5.44 1.00
C LYS A 15 0.38 -4.58 1.92
N THR A 16 0.05 -5.11 3.11
CA THR A 16 -0.77 -4.42 4.11
C THR A 16 -0.20 -3.05 4.47
N PHE A 17 1.12 -2.93 4.57
CA PHE A 17 1.77 -1.65 4.83
C PHE A 17 1.60 -0.65 3.70
N ILE A 18 1.77 -1.06 2.45
CA ILE A 18 1.57 -0.19 1.29
C ILE A 18 0.09 0.15 1.12
N ALA A 19 -0.80 -0.83 1.27
CA ALA A 19 -2.24 -0.66 1.13
C ALA A 19 -2.80 0.32 2.16
N THR A 20 -2.45 0.14 3.44
CA THR A 20 -2.89 1.04 4.50
C THR A 20 -2.28 2.44 4.37
N SER A 21 -1.00 2.53 4.00
CA SER A 21 -0.33 3.80 3.73
C SER A 21 -0.97 4.56 2.58
N LEU A 22 -1.33 3.87 1.49
CA LEU A 22 -1.98 4.47 0.33
C LEU A 22 -3.40 4.91 0.65
N ALA A 23 -4.18 4.09 1.34
CA ALA A 23 -5.52 4.45 1.78
C ALA A 23 -5.50 5.70 2.66
N LEU A 24 -4.59 5.75 3.63
CA LEU A 24 -4.38 6.92 4.48
C LEU A 24 -4.02 8.17 3.66
N TYR A 25 -3.05 8.07 2.76
CA TYR A 25 -2.62 9.18 1.92
C TYR A 25 -3.76 9.70 1.03
N LEU A 26 -4.47 8.81 0.33
CA LEU A 26 -5.59 9.18 -0.54
C LEU A 26 -6.76 9.76 0.26
N HIS A 27 -7.01 9.24 1.46
CA HIS A 27 -8.05 9.77 2.34
C HIS A 27 -7.70 11.19 2.79
N LEU A 28 -6.49 11.43 3.27
CA LEU A 28 -6.02 12.78 3.65
C LEU A 28 -6.04 13.76 2.47
N ALA A 29 -5.75 13.28 1.26
CA ALA A 29 -5.71 14.13 0.07
C ALA A 29 -7.10 14.43 -0.55
N SER A 30 -8.11 13.60 -0.29
CA SER A 30 -9.40 13.69 -1.00
C SER A 30 -10.66 13.59 -0.15
N ALA A 31 -10.53 13.23 1.13
CA ALA A 31 -11.62 12.87 2.06
C ALA A 31 -12.58 11.77 1.54
N ARG A 32 -12.23 11.08 0.44
CA ARG A 32 -13.11 10.15 -0.27
C ARG A 32 -12.41 8.84 -0.63
N ALA A 33 -11.40 8.44 0.13
CA ALA A 33 -10.84 7.11 0.03
C ALA A 33 -11.38 6.21 1.13
N VAL A 34 -11.61 4.94 0.80
CA VAL A 34 -11.98 3.87 1.72
C VAL A 34 -11.00 2.71 1.61
N PHE A 35 -10.93 1.90 2.66
CA PHE A 35 -10.07 0.73 2.72
C PHE A 35 -10.89 -0.56 2.81
N ILE A 36 -10.51 -1.55 2.00
CA ILE A 36 -11.09 -2.90 1.99
C ILE A 36 -9.99 -3.87 2.41
N ASP A 37 -10.20 -4.56 3.53
CA ASP A 37 -9.26 -5.54 4.07
C ASP A 37 -9.71 -6.97 3.72
N ALA A 38 -9.17 -7.48 2.62
CA ALA A 38 -9.36 -8.85 2.15
C ALA A 38 -8.19 -9.77 2.57
N ALA A 39 -7.26 -9.29 3.40
CA ALA A 39 -6.14 -10.06 3.91
C ALA A 39 -6.49 -10.71 5.26
N ASP A 40 -5.99 -10.19 6.38
CA ASP A 40 -6.08 -10.81 7.72
C ASP A 40 -6.66 -9.86 8.80
N LYS A 41 -7.33 -8.78 8.38
CA LYS A 41 -7.90 -7.74 9.26
C LYS A 41 -6.86 -6.92 10.02
N THR A 42 -5.57 -7.09 9.77
CA THR A 42 -4.52 -6.25 10.37
C THR A 42 -4.61 -4.82 9.84
N GLY A 43 -4.83 -4.64 8.54
CA GLY A 43 -4.93 -3.32 7.92
C GLY A 43 -6.14 -2.52 8.44
N ALA A 44 -7.28 -3.17 8.56
CA ALA A 44 -8.52 -2.59 9.10
C ALA A 44 -8.32 -2.10 10.54
N ARG A 45 -7.61 -2.88 11.37
CA ARG A 45 -7.27 -2.49 12.74
C ARG A 45 -6.38 -1.24 12.78
N LEU A 46 -5.39 -1.14 11.90
CA LEU A 46 -4.46 -0.02 11.83
C LEU A 46 -5.10 1.29 11.35
N LEU A 47 -6.16 1.21 10.56
CA LEU A 47 -6.86 2.37 9.98
C LEU A 47 -8.15 2.73 10.70
N LYS A 48 -8.59 1.93 11.68
CA LYS A 48 -9.85 2.14 12.40
C LYS A 48 -9.91 3.54 12.99
N GLY A 49 -10.96 4.29 12.65
CA GLY A 49 -11.16 5.66 13.10
C GLY A 49 -10.35 6.73 12.35
N VAL A 50 -9.55 6.34 11.35
CA VAL A 50 -8.72 7.26 10.54
C VAL A 50 -9.14 7.25 9.07
N VAL A 51 -9.41 6.07 8.51
CA VAL A 51 -9.92 5.89 7.14
C VAL A 51 -11.21 5.07 7.21
N PRO A 52 -12.28 5.46 6.50
CA PRO A 52 -13.49 4.66 6.44
C PRO A 52 -13.21 3.27 5.84
N LEU A 53 -13.81 2.24 6.45
CA LEU A 53 -13.67 0.86 6.03
C LEU A 53 -14.89 0.45 5.20
N ALA A 54 -14.69 -0.36 4.17
CA ALA A 54 -15.73 -1.04 3.43
C ALA A 54 -15.44 -2.54 3.44
N ALA A 55 -16.48 -3.37 3.48
CA ALA A 55 -16.40 -4.81 3.36
C ALA A 55 -16.01 -5.24 1.94
N ASP A 56 -16.52 -4.54 0.92
CA ASP A 56 -16.26 -4.82 -0.48
C ASP A 56 -16.38 -3.58 -1.40
N VAL A 57 -16.20 -3.80 -2.71
CA VAL A 57 -16.25 -2.75 -3.73
C VAL A 57 -17.66 -2.18 -3.92
N SER A 58 -18.71 -2.96 -3.68
CA SER A 58 -20.10 -2.50 -3.78
C SER A 58 -20.39 -1.50 -2.65
N GLU A 59 -20.05 -1.85 -1.41
CA GLU A 59 -20.17 -0.93 -0.28
C GLU A 59 -19.33 0.34 -0.49
N ALA A 60 -18.11 0.22 -1.01
CA ALA A 60 -17.29 1.39 -1.34
C ALA A 60 -17.97 2.34 -2.35
N ARG A 61 -18.76 1.82 -3.29
CA ARG A 61 -19.53 2.62 -4.25
C ARG A 61 -20.73 3.28 -3.58
N GLU A 62 -21.43 2.59 -2.69
CA GLU A 62 -22.54 3.13 -1.90
C GLU A 62 -22.08 4.28 -0.98
N MET A 63 -20.89 4.14 -0.40
CA MET A 63 -20.20 5.20 0.36
C MET A 63 -19.74 6.38 -0.52
N LYS A 64 -19.99 6.33 -1.84
CA LYS A 64 -19.58 7.32 -2.84
C LYS A 64 -18.07 7.61 -2.79
N ALA A 65 -17.27 6.58 -2.50
CA ALA A 65 -15.82 6.69 -2.46
C ALA A 65 -15.27 7.07 -3.84
N LYS A 66 -14.27 7.96 -3.87
CA LYS A 66 -13.45 8.24 -5.06
C LYS A 66 -12.45 7.12 -5.29
N TYR A 67 -11.82 6.62 -4.23
CA TYR A 67 -10.84 5.54 -4.26
C TYR A 67 -11.22 4.43 -3.28
N ALA A 68 -11.09 3.18 -3.71
CA ALA A 68 -11.20 2.01 -2.85
C ALA A 68 -9.88 1.24 -2.91
N VAL A 69 -9.10 1.27 -1.84
CA VAL A 69 -7.83 0.55 -1.75
C VAL A 69 -8.08 -0.81 -1.14
N VAL A 70 -7.72 -1.87 -1.86
CA VAL A 70 -7.92 -3.26 -1.46
C VAL A 70 -6.58 -3.85 -1.04
N ASP A 71 -6.45 -4.23 0.23
CA ASP A 71 -5.35 -5.09 0.69
C ASP A 71 -5.72 -6.54 0.39
N THR A 72 -5.04 -7.15 -0.58
CA THR A 72 -5.43 -8.47 -1.08
C THR A 72 -4.82 -9.59 -0.24
N SER A 73 -5.54 -10.72 -0.16
CA SER A 73 -4.93 -11.97 0.30
C SER A 73 -3.86 -12.45 -0.68
N ILE A 74 -3.07 -13.45 -0.27
CA ILE A 74 -2.12 -14.13 -1.17
C ILE A 74 -2.79 -15.16 -2.08
N PHE A 75 -4.04 -15.53 -1.79
CA PHE A 75 -4.78 -16.58 -2.49
C PHE A 75 -5.72 -16.03 -3.56
N ASP A 76 -6.10 -14.75 -3.45
CA ASP A 76 -7.05 -14.12 -4.33
C ASP A 76 -6.56 -12.73 -4.76
N THR A 77 -6.65 -12.48 -6.07
CA THR A 77 -6.37 -11.18 -6.68
C THR A 77 -7.65 -10.69 -7.33
N PRO A 78 -8.43 -9.83 -6.65
CA PRO A 78 -9.68 -9.34 -7.20
C PRO A 78 -9.43 -8.47 -8.42
N ARG A 79 -10.42 -8.42 -9.32
CA ARG A 79 -10.39 -7.49 -10.45
C ARG A 79 -10.43 -6.05 -9.93
N ALA A 80 -9.43 -5.26 -10.29
CA ALA A 80 -9.33 -3.83 -9.97
C ALA A 80 -9.01 -2.98 -11.21
N ASP A 81 -9.28 -1.68 -11.12
CA ASP A 81 -8.94 -0.70 -12.16
C ASP A 81 -7.43 -0.47 -12.25
N LYS A 82 -6.74 -0.58 -11.11
CA LYS A 82 -5.30 -0.35 -10.96
C LYS A 82 -4.70 -1.38 -9.99
N TYR A 83 -3.47 -1.79 -10.27
CA TYR A 83 -2.72 -2.72 -9.42
C TYR A 83 -1.41 -2.09 -8.96
N VAL A 84 -1.16 -2.17 -7.67
CA VAL A 84 0.14 -1.85 -7.05
C VAL A 84 0.78 -3.16 -6.63
N ALA A 85 1.85 -3.59 -7.29
CA ALA A 85 2.58 -4.80 -6.95
C ALA A 85 3.72 -4.49 -5.98
N VAL A 86 3.69 -5.12 -4.81
CA VAL A 86 4.69 -4.99 -3.75
C VAL A 86 5.62 -6.19 -3.81
N LEU A 87 6.90 -5.93 -4.05
CA LEU A 87 7.95 -6.93 -4.21
C LEU A 87 9.09 -6.65 -3.22
N GLU A 88 9.82 -7.68 -2.83
CA GLU A 88 11.11 -7.57 -2.15
C GLU A 88 12.26 -7.72 -3.15
N PRO A 89 13.50 -7.30 -2.81
CA PRO A 89 14.65 -7.49 -3.70
C PRO A 89 14.88 -8.94 -4.15
N ALA A 90 14.50 -9.92 -3.33
CA ALA A 90 14.59 -11.34 -3.68
C ALA A 90 13.63 -11.72 -4.84
N ASP A 91 12.45 -11.10 -4.89
CA ASP A 91 11.44 -11.38 -5.92
C ASP A 91 11.87 -10.89 -7.29
N LEU A 92 12.74 -9.88 -7.36
CA LEU A 92 13.28 -9.31 -8.60
C LEU A 92 14.11 -10.31 -9.41
N ARG A 93 14.51 -11.45 -8.81
CA ARG A 93 15.18 -12.55 -9.52
C ARG A 93 14.22 -13.39 -10.37
N HIS A 94 12.93 -13.31 -10.08
CA HIS A 94 11.90 -14.16 -10.66
C HIS A 94 10.81 -13.36 -11.38
N VAL A 95 10.83 -12.04 -11.26
CA VAL A 95 9.82 -11.14 -11.79
C VAL A 95 10.43 -10.15 -12.76
N ASP A 96 9.90 -10.11 -13.98
CA ASP A 96 10.19 -9.06 -14.95
C ASP A 96 9.36 -7.81 -14.63
N VAL A 97 10.01 -6.84 -13.98
CA VAL A 97 9.42 -5.56 -13.57
C VAL A 97 8.93 -4.76 -14.77
N GLU A 98 9.70 -4.70 -15.86
CA GLU A 98 9.33 -3.91 -17.04
C GLU A 98 8.09 -4.47 -17.71
N SER A 99 7.98 -5.80 -17.79
CA SER A 99 6.79 -6.47 -18.31
C SER A 99 5.54 -6.13 -17.48
N LEU A 100 5.65 -6.13 -16.15
CA LEU A 100 4.53 -5.73 -15.29
C LEU A 100 4.18 -4.24 -15.46
N GLU A 101 5.16 -3.35 -15.56
CA GLU A 101 4.90 -1.92 -15.80
C GLU A 101 4.21 -1.69 -17.15
N ARG A 102 4.64 -2.38 -18.22
CA ARG A 102 4.00 -2.33 -19.54
C ARG A 102 2.56 -2.85 -19.51
N ARG A 103 2.25 -3.78 -18.61
CA ARG A 103 0.88 -4.26 -18.35
C ARG A 103 0.06 -3.31 -17.46
N GLY A 104 0.61 -2.17 -17.06
CA GLY A 104 -0.08 -1.16 -16.29
C GLY A 104 -0.09 -1.42 -14.78
N TYR A 105 0.94 -2.07 -14.23
CA TYR A 105 1.14 -2.20 -12.79
C TYR A 105 2.05 -1.08 -12.29
N TYR A 106 1.79 -0.58 -11.08
CA TYR A 106 2.75 0.24 -10.36
C TYR A 106 3.58 -0.64 -9.44
N ILE A 107 4.90 -0.62 -9.58
CA ILE A 107 5.79 -1.50 -8.81
C ILE A 107 6.37 -0.77 -7.60
N VAL A 108 6.28 -1.41 -6.44
CA VAL A 108 6.89 -0.97 -5.19
C VAL A 108 7.88 -2.03 -4.73
N VAL A 109 9.16 -1.68 -4.67
CA VAL A 109 10.20 -2.57 -4.14
C VAL A 109 10.37 -2.25 -2.65
N ASN A 110 9.73 -3.03 -1.80
CA ASN A 110 9.75 -2.86 -0.35
C ASN A 110 10.91 -3.62 0.31
N LYS A 111 11.25 -3.23 1.55
CA LYS A 111 12.38 -3.78 2.32
C LYS A 111 13.72 -3.76 1.56
N ALA A 112 13.89 -2.76 0.71
CA ALA A 112 15.08 -2.61 -0.11
C ALA A 112 16.31 -2.30 0.75
N GLY A 113 17.44 -2.95 0.43
CA GLY A 113 18.75 -2.57 0.92
C GLY A 113 19.35 -1.42 0.10
N ALA A 114 20.52 -0.92 0.52
CA ALA A 114 21.24 0.16 -0.18
C ALA A 114 21.53 -0.18 -1.66
N LEU A 115 21.82 -1.45 -1.94
CA LEU A 115 22.10 -1.94 -3.30
C LEU A 115 20.88 -1.94 -4.23
N SER A 116 19.67 -1.76 -3.71
CA SER A 116 18.42 -1.67 -4.49
C SER A 116 17.87 -0.24 -4.53
N ALA A 117 18.60 0.74 -3.98
CA ALA A 117 18.18 2.14 -3.90
C ALA A 117 18.18 2.90 -5.24
N TRP A 118 18.49 2.20 -6.34
CA TRP A 118 18.40 2.71 -7.71
C TRP A 118 17.03 2.45 -8.35
N ALA A 119 16.24 1.49 -7.85
CA ALA A 119 14.95 1.13 -8.45
C ALA A 119 13.86 2.18 -8.13
N ARG A 120 13.11 2.63 -9.13
CA ARG A 120 11.95 3.50 -8.88
C ARG A 120 10.97 2.80 -7.92
N GLY A 121 10.37 3.53 -6.99
CA GLY A 121 9.44 2.95 -6.02
C GLY A 121 10.09 2.18 -4.84
N TRP A 122 11.42 2.24 -4.67
CA TRP A 122 12.07 1.54 -3.55
C TRP A 122 11.75 2.12 -2.16
N ILE A 123 11.50 1.26 -1.18
CA ILE A 123 11.25 1.59 0.22
C ILE A 123 12.26 0.83 1.09
N PRO A 124 13.07 1.51 1.94
CA PRO A 124 14.03 0.83 2.80
C PRO A 124 13.34 -0.04 3.85
N PHE A 125 14.04 -1.09 4.29
CA PHE A 125 13.68 -1.77 5.53
C PHE A 125 13.91 -0.84 6.73
N VAL A 126 12.90 -0.72 7.59
CA VAL A 126 12.97 0.06 8.84
C VAL A 126 12.34 -0.77 9.95
N ARG A 127 13.12 -1.10 10.98
CA ARG A 127 12.70 -2.01 12.06
C ARG A 127 11.48 -1.48 12.82
N GLU A 128 11.41 -0.16 13.00
CA GLU A 128 10.36 0.55 13.72
C GLU A 128 8.96 0.40 13.06
N VAL A 129 8.90 0.01 11.78
CA VAL A 129 7.64 -0.33 11.11
C VAL A 129 6.97 -1.52 11.80
N ALA A 130 7.73 -2.60 12.04
CA ALA A 130 7.21 -3.80 12.70
C ALA A 130 6.78 -3.49 14.15
N TRP A 131 7.54 -2.66 14.87
CA TRP A 131 7.17 -2.22 16.22
C TRP A 131 5.88 -1.41 16.26
N SER A 132 5.66 -0.55 15.27
CA SER A 132 4.42 0.24 15.17
C SER A 132 3.21 -0.68 14.98
N TYR A 133 3.34 -1.68 14.11
CA TYR A 133 2.32 -2.70 13.88
C TYR A 133 1.96 -3.46 15.15
N GLN A 134 2.96 -3.91 15.91
CA GLN A 134 2.74 -4.62 17.19
C GLN A 134 1.99 -3.77 18.21
N ARG A 135 2.13 -2.45 18.15
CA ARG A 135 1.41 -1.50 19.02
C ARG A 135 0.03 -1.10 18.48
N GLY A 136 -0.39 -1.65 17.34
CA GLY A 136 -1.65 -1.30 16.69
C GLY A 136 -1.69 0.12 16.12
N VAL A 137 -0.53 0.74 15.88
CA VAL A 137 -0.43 2.10 15.34
C VAL A 137 0.20 2.05 13.95
N HIS A 138 -0.41 2.75 12.99
CA HIS A 138 0.14 2.82 11.65
C HIS A 138 1.49 3.57 11.63
N PRO A 139 2.56 3.06 10.98
CA PRO A 139 3.90 3.66 11.02
C PRO A 139 3.97 5.12 10.56
N LEU A 140 3.07 5.54 9.66
CA LEU A 140 3.02 6.94 9.21
C LEU A 140 2.45 7.91 10.26
N LEU A 141 1.77 7.39 11.28
CA LEU A 141 1.20 8.16 12.38
C LEU A 141 2.12 8.21 13.60
N CYS A 142 3.17 7.37 13.64
CA CYS A 142 4.14 7.34 14.72
C CYS A 142 5.17 8.49 14.62
N GLY A 143 5.48 9.11 15.77
CA GLY A 143 6.43 10.21 15.89
C GLY A 143 7.84 9.80 16.35
N SER A 144 8.51 8.86 15.66
CA SER A 144 9.91 8.51 15.96
C SER A 144 10.89 9.06 14.91
N PRO A 145 12.13 9.45 15.29
CA PRO A 145 13.09 10.02 14.33
C PRO A 145 13.43 9.11 13.12
N PRO A 146 13.58 7.77 13.26
CA PRO A 146 13.72 6.88 12.10
C PRO A 146 12.50 6.90 11.19
N LEU A 147 11.30 6.94 11.76
CA LEU A 147 10.05 6.97 11.00
C LEU A 147 9.81 8.31 10.32
N GLU A 148 10.34 9.43 10.81
CA GLU A 148 10.24 10.73 10.12
C GLU A 148 10.94 10.74 8.75
N ARG A 149 12.19 10.26 8.69
CA ARG A 149 12.92 10.15 7.42
C ARG A 149 12.24 9.17 6.49
N PHE A 150 11.79 8.05 7.03
CA PHE A 150 11.02 7.04 6.31
C PHE A 150 9.72 7.61 5.72
N ARG A 151 8.96 8.39 6.51
CA ARG A 151 7.71 9.07 6.10
C ARG A 151 7.90 9.97 4.89
N ARG A 152 9.01 10.71 4.81
CA ARG A 152 9.33 11.53 3.62
C ARG A 152 9.55 10.67 2.38
N ARG A 153 10.26 9.55 2.51
CA ARG A 153 10.54 8.65 1.39
C ARG A 153 9.26 8.00 0.88
N ILE A 154 8.48 7.38 1.77
CA ILE A 154 7.24 6.72 1.37
C ILE A 154 6.20 7.73 0.89
N GLY A 155 6.11 8.93 1.49
CA GLY A 155 5.23 9.99 1.01
C GLY A 155 5.48 10.38 -0.46
N LYS A 156 6.74 10.38 -0.91
CA LYS A 156 7.06 10.59 -2.34
C LYS A 156 6.51 9.47 -3.22
N ILE A 157 6.57 8.23 -2.77
CA ILE A 157 6.07 7.05 -3.51
C ILE A 157 4.55 7.07 -3.55
N LEU A 158 3.89 7.31 -2.41
CA LEU A 158 2.43 7.43 -2.33
C LEU A 158 1.92 8.56 -3.22
N LYS A 159 2.62 9.70 -3.27
CA LYS A 159 2.31 10.78 -4.21
C LYS A 159 2.42 10.34 -5.66
N GLN A 160 3.48 9.61 -6.03
CA GLN A 160 3.64 9.09 -7.38
C GLN A 160 2.55 8.09 -7.77
N ILE A 161 2.18 7.18 -6.85
CA ILE A 161 1.05 6.27 -7.04
C ILE A 161 -0.22 7.09 -7.26
N ALA A 162 -0.52 8.06 -6.38
CA ALA A 162 -1.73 8.89 -6.48
C ALA A 162 -1.81 9.70 -7.80
N GLN A 163 -0.68 10.16 -8.34
CA GLN A 163 -0.61 10.84 -9.64
C GLN A 163 -0.81 9.88 -10.82
N TRP A 164 -0.42 8.61 -10.65
CA TRP A 164 -0.58 7.56 -11.65
C TRP A 164 -2.01 6.97 -11.68
N LEU A 165 -2.75 7.08 -10.56
CA LEU A 165 -4.11 6.57 -10.41
C LEU A 165 -5.13 7.32 -11.26
#